data_AF-A0A7W7ZGL5-F1
#
_entry.id   AF-A0A7W7ZGL5-F1
#
_cell.length_a   1.000
_cell.length_b   1.000
_cell.length_c   1.000
_cell.angle_alpha   90.00
_cell.angle_beta   90.00
_cell.angle_gamma   90.00
#
_symmetry.space_group_name_H-M   'P 1'
#
loop_
_entity.id
_entity.type
_entity.pdbx_description
1 polymer ?
#
loop_
_entity_poly.entity_id
_entity_poly.type
_entity_poly.pdbx_seq_one_letter_code
_entity_poly.pdbx_strand_id
1 'polypeptide(L)' 'MNAIYERDTLNPTTRSTILDEDNQKVAAFRAPHRFVAYDISLGDHSMTPDLYGGDQPERVHALYKAAFDWLGQ' A
#
# COMPACT_ATOMS: atom_id res chain seq x y z
N MET A 1 -16.22 26.77 -19.06
CA MET A 1 -15.76 25.72 -18.13
C MET A 1 -15.39 24.54 -19.02
N ASN A 2 -14.11 24.34 -19.29
CA ASN A 2 -13.66 23.30 -20.24
C ASN A 2 -13.47 22.01 -19.45
N ALA A 3 -14.25 20.98 -19.77
CA ALA A 3 -14.01 19.64 -19.24
C ALA A 3 -12.75 19.08 -19.92
N ILE A 4 -11.75 18.68 -19.13
CA ILE A 4 -10.61 17.92 -19.61
C ILE A 4 -11.00 16.44 -19.45
N TYR A 5 -11.06 15.72 -20.57
CA TYR A 5 -11.25 14.27 -20.56
C TYR A 5 -9.88 13.61 -20.61
N GLU A 6 -9.47 13.02 -19.50
CA GLU A 6 -8.27 12.19 -19.43
C GLU A 6 -8.69 10.73 -19.66
N ARG A 7 -7.94 10.03 -20.52
CA ARG A 7 -8.15 8.60 -20.79
C ARG A 7 -6.91 7.84 -20.35
N ASP A 8 -7.00 7.26 -19.16
CA ASP A 8 -5.99 6.32 -18.70
C ASP A 8 -5.98 5.09 -19.60
N THR A 9 -4.80 4.75 -20.11
CA THR A 9 -4.59 3.56 -20.92
C THR A 9 -3.64 2.65 -20.17
N LEU A 10 -4.14 1.50 -19.69
CA LEU A 10 -3.30 0.48 -19.06
C LEU A 10 -2.66 -0.37 -20.15
N ASN A 11 -1.33 -0.33 -20.25
CA ASN A 11 -0.59 -1.25 -21.12
C ASN A 11 -0.36 -2.57 -20.37
N PRO A 12 -0.80 -3.71 -20.91
CA PRO A 12 -0.56 -4.99 -20.27
C PRO A 12 0.93 -5.30 -20.25
N THR A 13 1.47 -5.58 -19.07
CA THR A 13 2.85 -6.06 -18.90
C THR A 13 2.91 -7.57 -19.11
N THR A 14 3.97 -8.06 -19.76
CA THR A 14 4.27 -9.50 -19.82
C THR A 14 5.07 -9.91 -18.60
N ARG A 15 5.10 -11.21 -18.24
CA ARG A 15 5.92 -11.71 -17.11
C ARG A 15 7.42 -11.37 -17.22
N SER A 16 7.92 -11.08 -18.41
CA SER A 16 9.32 -10.70 -18.65
C SER A 16 9.57 -9.19 -18.59
N THR A 17 8.52 -8.40 -18.32
CA THR A 17 8.67 -6.94 -18.20
C THR A 17 9.34 -6.64 -16.86
N ILE A 18 10.53 -6.04 -16.92
CA ILE A 18 11.20 -5.51 -15.73
C ILE A 18 10.68 -4.09 -15.53
N LEU A 19 10.12 -3.82 -14.36
CA LEU A 19 9.76 -2.47 -13.94
C LEU A 19 11.05 -1.75 -13.50
N ASP A 20 11.27 -0.56 -14.03
CA ASP A 20 12.38 0.31 -13.64
C ASP A 20 12.04 1.01 -12.31
N GLU A 21 11.90 0.22 -11.26
CA GLU A 21 11.69 0.69 -9.91
C GLU A 21 13.03 0.83 -9.17
N ASP A 22 13.15 1.88 -8.35
CA ASP A 22 14.31 2.07 -7.49
C ASP A 22 14.26 1.02 -6.38
N ASN A 23 14.82 -0.15 -6.68
CA ASN A 23 14.80 -1.33 -5.83
C ASN A 23 15.42 -1.06 -4.44
N GLN A 24 16.34 -0.10 -4.34
CA GLN A 24 16.91 0.30 -3.04
C GLN A 24 15.89 1.05 -2.20
N LYS A 25 15.15 2.00 -2.79
CA LYS A 25 14.05 2.70 -2.10
C LYS A 25 12.92 1.76 -1.76
N VAL A 26 12.54 0.87 -2.68
CA VAL A 26 11.52 -0.15 -2.46
C VAL A 26 11.90 -1.05 -1.27
N ALA A 27 13.16 -1.47 -1.17
CA ALA A 27 13.63 -2.31 -0.07
C ALA A 27 13.56 -1.65 1.32
N ALA A 28 13.55 -0.31 1.39
CA ALA A 28 13.43 0.42 2.66
C ALA A 28 12.05 0.29 3.32
N PHE A 29 11.02 -0.09 2.58
CA PHE A 29 9.66 -0.27 3.11
C PHE A 29 9.42 -1.70 3.62
N ARG A 30 8.56 -1.79 4.65
CA ARG A 30 8.16 -3.06 5.28
C ARG A 30 7.41 -3.96 4.29
N ALA A 31 7.84 -5.22 4.21
CA ALA A 31 7.48 -6.15 3.15
C ALA A 31 5.96 -6.25 2.84
N PRO A 32 5.05 -6.43 3.82
CA PRO A 32 3.62 -6.58 3.54
C PRO A 32 2.96 -5.44 2.76
N HIS A 33 3.46 -4.21 2.86
CA HIS A 33 2.89 -3.03 2.18
C HIS A 33 3.95 -2.26 1.38
N ARG A 34 5.05 -2.93 1.04
CA ARG A 34 6.23 -2.30 0.45
C ARG A 34 5.94 -1.49 -0.81
N PHE A 35 5.28 -2.09 -1.78
CA PHE A 35 5.00 -1.44 -3.06
C PHE A 35 3.96 -0.32 -2.93
N VAL A 36 2.99 -0.48 -2.04
CA VAL A 36 2.00 0.57 -1.72
C VAL A 36 2.67 1.76 -1.04
N ALA A 37 3.60 1.51 -0.12
CA ALA A 37 4.36 2.58 0.53
C ALA A 37 5.34 3.27 -0.39
N TYR A 38 5.96 2.51 -1.30
CA TYR A 38 6.78 3.08 -2.36
C TYR A 38 5.94 4.00 -3.26
N ASP A 39 4.80 3.54 -3.75
CA ASP A 39 3.89 4.35 -4.59
C ASP A 39 3.45 5.64 -3.89
N ILE A 40 3.01 5.55 -2.63
CA ILE A 40 2.64 6.73 -1.84
C ILE A 40 3.83 7.69 -1.64
N SER A 41 5.04 7.16 -1.46
CA SER A 41 6.26 7.96 -1.33
C SER A 41 6.71 8.66 -2.61
N LEU A 42 6.20 8.25 -3.78
CA LEU A 42 6.43 8.97 -5.04
C LEU A 42 5.59 10.25 -5.12
N GLY A 43 4.50 10.33 -4.35
CA GLY A 43 3.78 11.58 -4.10
C GLY A 43 4.33 12.34 -2.90
N ASP A 44 3.74 13.50 -2.59
CA ASP A 44 4.06 14.30 -1.39
C ASP A 44 3.38 13.76 -0.12
N HIS A 45 3.23 12.44 -0.03
CA HIS A 45 2.55 11.77 1.07
C HIS A 45 3.48 10.79 1.77
N SER A 46 3.50 10.83 3.09
CA SER A 46 4.25 9.88 3.92
C SER A 46 3.31 8.84 4.52
N MET A 47 3.61 7.55 4.34
CA MET A 47 2.95 6.51 5.13
C MET A 47 3.53 6.45 6.53
N THR A 48 2.67 6.42 7.53
CA THR A 48 3.05 6.08 8.89
C THR A 48 3.36 4.57 8.98
N PRO A 49 4.40 4.16 9.71
CA PRO A 49 4.79 2.76 9.85
C PRO A 49 3.88 1.98 10.83
N ASP A 50 2.83 2.60 11.33
CA ASP A 50 1.91 2.09 12.34
C ASP A 50 0.86 1.14 11.77
N LEU A 51 0.78 1.00 10.45
CA LEU A 51 -0.14 0.05 9.82
C LEU A 51 0.20 -1.38 10.22
N TYR A 52 -0.77 -2.06 10.82
CA TYR A 52 -0.69 -3.48 11.09
C TYR A 52 -0.70 -4.27 9.77
N GLY A 53 0.01 -5.40 9.76
CA GLY A 53 0.20 -6.21 8.57
C GLY A 53 0.26 -7.69 8.93
N GLY A 54 0.27 -8.57 7.91
CA GLY A 54 0.26 -10.02 8.11
C GLY A 54 1.47 -10.58 8.87
N ASP A 55 2.55 -9.81 8.97
CA ASP A 55 3.73 -10.08 9.78
C ASP A 55 3.60 -9.66 11.27
N GLN A 56 2.44 -9.12 11.67
CA GLN A 56 2.11 -8.79 13.07
C GLN A 56 0.71 -9.32 13.46
N PRO A 57 0.48 -10.63 13.36
CA PRO A 57 -0.86 -11.22 13.51
C PRO A 57 -1.48 -10.97 14.89
N GLU A 58 -0.68 -10.92 15.97
CA GLU A 58 -1.16 -10.64 17.32
C GLU A 58 -1.69 -9.22 17.46
N ARG A 59 -0.98 -8.23 16.89
CA ARG A 59 -1.39 -6.83 16.93
C ARG A 59 -2.62 -6.59 16.05
N VAL A 60 -2.68 -7.24 14.88
CA VAL A 60 -3.88 -7.26 14.01
C VAL A 60 -5.07 -7.85 14.78
N HIS A 61 -4.90 -8.99 15.44
CA HIS A 61 -5.96 -9.63 16.20
C HIS A 61 -6.44 -8.75 17.36
N ALA A 62 -5.53 -8.13 18.11
CA ALA A 62 -5.87 -7.20 19.18
C ALA A 62 -6.66 -5.99 18.67
N LEU A 63 -6.28 -5.42 17.51
CA LEU A 63 -7.02 -4.35 16.86
C LEU A 63 -8.45 -4.78 16.51
N TYR A 64 -8.59 -5.92 15.83
CA TYR A 64 -9.90 -6.43 15.44
C TYR A 64 -10.79 -6.74 16.65
N LYS A 65 -10.21 -7.32 17.71
CA LYS A 65 -10.91 -7.54 18.96
C LYS A 65 -11.43 -6.22 19.52
N ALA A 66 -10.56 -5.23 19.75
CA ALA A 66 -10.97 -3.93 20.26
C ALA A 66 -12.02 -3.22 19.36
N ALA A 67 -11.89 -3.36 18.04
CA ALA A 67 -12.80 -2.74 17.07
C ALA A 67 -14.18 -3.40 16.99
N PHE A 68 -14.31 -4.68 17.39
CA PHE A 68 -15.56 -5.44 17.31
C PHE A 68 -16.09 -5.93 18.67
N ASP A 69 -15.39 -5.64 19.77
CA ASP A 69 -15.85 -5.98 21.13
C ASP A 69 -17.23 -5.36 21.45
N TRP A 70 -17.60 -4.25 20.80
CA TRP A 70 -18.92 -3.63 20.93
C TRP A 70 -20.04 -4.36 20.16
N LEU A 71 -19.72 -5.17 19.14
CA LEU A 71 -20.70 -5.83 18.27
C LEU A 71 -21.36 -7.05 18.96
N GLY A 72 -20.84 -7.46 20.12
CA GLY A 72 -21.36 -8.55 20.95
C GLY A 72 -22.03 -8.09 22.25
N GLN A 73 -22.26 -6.79 22.43
CA GLN A 73 -23.06 -6.21 23.52
C GLN A 73 -24.50 -5.96 23.05
#